data_AF-A0A8X7P388-F1
#
_entry.id   AF-A0A8X7P388-F1
#
_cell.length_a   1.000
_cell.length_b   1.000
_cell.length_c   1.000
_cell.angle_alpha   90.00
_cell.angle_beta   90.00
_cell.angle_gamma   90.00
#
_symmetry.space_group_name_H-M   'P 1'
#
loop_
_entity.id
_entity.type
_entity.pdbx_description
1 polymer ?
#
loop_
_entity_poly.entity_id
_entity_poly.type
_entity_poly.pdbx_seq_one_letter_code
_entity_poly.pdbx_strand_id
1 'polypeptide(L)'
;MIFACLKFAESDRIAMAKSSFKLSNPLETRMNEATRIREKYPDRIPVIVEKAGQSDVPDIDKKKYLVPADLTVGQFVYVVRKRIKLGAEKAIFVFVKDTLPPTAALMSAIYEEHKDEDGFLYMTYSGENTFGSFLVA
;
A
#
# COMPACT_ATOMS: atom_id res chain seq x y z
N MET A 1 -0.22 37.86 -18.56
CA MET A 1 -0.19 37.23 -17.21
C MET A 1 -0.71 35.79 -17.28
N ILE A 2 -0.14 34.94 -18.15
CA ILE A 2 -0.71 33.61 -18.48
C ILE A 2 0.20 32.45 -18.00
N PHE A 3 1.37 32.74 -17.42
CA PHE A 3 2.40 31.73 -17.15
C PHE A 3 2.51 31.25 -15.68
N ALA A 4 1.49 31.43 -14.84
CA ALA A 4 1.55 31.06 -13.42
C ALA A 4 0.55 29.97 -12.97
N CYS A 5 -0.32 29.46 -13.85
CA CYS A 5 -1.30 28.43 -13.48
C CYS A 5 -0.81 26.98 -13.73
N LEU A 6 0.22 26.81 -14.58
CA LEU A 6 0.71 25.48 -14.98
C LEU A 6 1.68 24.82 -13.99
N LYS A 7 2.07 25.48 -12.90
CA LYS A 7 2.95 24.87 -11.88
C LYS A 7 2.23 24.40 -10.61
N PHE A 8 0.91 24.58 -10.52
CA PHE A 8 0.18 24.24 -9.29
C PHE A 8 -0.56 22.89 -9.34
N ALA A 9 -0.62 22.22 -10.49
CA ALA A 9 -1.29 20.92 -10.64
C ALA A 9 -0.33 19.73 -10.84
N GLU A 10 0.95 19.98 -11.08
CA GLU A 10 1.93 18.92 -11.31
C GLU A 10 2.51 18.36 -9.99
N SER A 11 2.42 19.13 -8.89
CA SER A 11 2.92 18.70 -7.57
C SER A 11 2.06 17.62 -6.91
N ASP A 12 0.77 17.52 -7.24
CA ASP A 12 -0.15 16.62 -6.55
C ASP A 12 -0.28 15.23 -7.20
N ARG A 13 0.08 15.09 -8.48
CA ARG A 13 0.28 13.76 -9.10
C ARG A 13 1.58 13.08 -8.64
N ILE A 14 2.52 13.84 -8.08
CA ILE A 14 3.85 13.37 -7.66
C ILE A 14 3.84 12.79 -6.23
N ALA A 15 2.76 12.97 -5.46
CA ALA A 15 2.68 12.50 -4.07
C ALA A 15 2.27 11.02 -3.92
N MET A 16 2.02 10.31 -5.01
CA MET A 16 1.90 8.85 -5.01
C MET A 16 3.14 8.26 -5.70
N ALA A 17 3.77 7.31 -5.03
CA ALA A 17 4.86 6.45 -5.53
C ALA A 17 6.32 6.93 -5.39
N LYS A 18 6.68 7.58 -4.28
CA LYS A 18 7.94 7.23 -3.60
C LYS A 18 7.60 6.63 -2.24
N SER A 19 7.38 5.32 -2.24
CA SER A 19 7.28 4.56 -1.00
C SER A 19 8.40 4.99 -0.06
N SER A 20 8.06 5.43 1.15
CA SER A 20 9.06 5.93 2.10
C SER A 20 10.13 4.88 2.37
N PHE A 21 9.72 3.61 2.29
CA PHE A 21 10.58 2.44 2.41
C PHE A 21 11.60 2.29 1.27
N LYS A 22 11.24 2.64 0.03
CA LYS A 22 12.17 2.62 -1.12
C LYS A 22 13.18 3.75 -1.07
N LEU A 23 12.80 4.90 -0.49
CA LEU A 23 13.71 6.03 -0.30
C LEU A 23 14.74 5.78 0.82
N SER A 24 14.32 5.12 1.90
CA SER A 24 15.21 4.85 3.04
C SER A 24 16.14 3.66 2.82
N ASN A 25 15.82 2.72 1.92
CA ASN A 25 16.57 1.48 1.75
C ASN A 25 17.02 1.27 0.29
N PRO A 26 18.34 1.08 0.03
CA PRO A 26 18.85 0.71 -1.29
C PRO A 26 18.19 -0.57 -1.82
N LEU A 27 18.01 -0.65 -3.15
CA LEU A 27 17.35 -1.78 -3.81
C LEU A 27 17.96 -3.13 -3.42
N GLU A 28 19.28 -3.23 -3.41
CA GLU A 28 20.02 -4.45 -3.08
C GLU A 28 19.71 -4.94 -1.66
N THR A 29 19.65 -4.03 -0.68
CA THR A 29 19.30 -4.38 0.71
C THR A 29 17.88 -4.88 0.84
N ARG A 30 16.92 -4.27 0.12
CA ARG A 30 15.52 -4.69 0.11
C ARG A 30 15.37 -6.06 -0.54
N MET A 31 16.03 -6.29 -1.67
CA MET A 31 15.99 -7.56 -2.38
C MET A 31 16.57 -8.70 -1.55
N ASN A 32 17.70 -8.46 -0.88
CA ASN A 32 18.30 -9.42 0.05
C ASN A 32 17.39 -9.71 1.26
N GLU A 33 16.73 -8.68 1.82
CA GLU A 33 15.76 -8.84 2.91
C GLU A 33 14.54 -9.67 2.46
N ALA A 34 13.93 -9.32 1.32
CA ALA A 34 12.77 -10.02 0.78
C ALA A 34 13.09 -11.49 0.49
N THR A 35 14.21 -11.75 -0.20
CA THR A 35 14.66 -13.11 -0.55
C THR A 35 14.87 -13.94 0.71
N ARG A 36 15.64 -13.42 1.68
CA ARG A 36 15.91 -14.13 2.94
C ARG A 36 14.63 -14.42 3.73
N ILE A 37 13.68 -13.48 3.74
CA ILE A 37 12.40 -13.66 4.43
C ILE A 37 11.54 -14.71 3.73
N ARG A 38 11.51 -14.73 2.40
CA ARG A 38 10.79 -15.73 1.61
C ARG A 38 11.37 -17.12 1.76
N GLU A 39 12.69 -17.25 1.82
CA GLU A 39 13.35 -18.53 2.12
C GLU A 39 13.02 -19.02 3.53
N LYS A 40 12.99 -18.10 4.51
CA LYS A 40 12.67 -18.44 5.90
C LYS A 40 11.19 -18.77 6.11
N TYR A 41 10.30 -18.13 5.36
CA TYR A 41 8.85 -18.28 5.47
C TYR A 41 8.22 -18.40 4.08
N PRO A 42 8.29 -19.59 3.43
CA PRO A 42 7.85 -19.76 2.05
C PRO A 42 6.34 -19.49 1.86
N ASP A 43 5.53 -19.83 2.86
CA ASP A 43 4.07 -19.67 2.85
C ASP A 43 3.61 -18.25 3.24
N ARG A 44 4.55 -17.33 3.43
CA ARG A 44 4.26 -15.94 3.81
C ARG A 44 4.77 -14.96 2.78
N ILE A 45 4.00 -13.90 2.62
CA ILE A 45 4.21 -12.85 1.65
C ILE A 45 4.66 -11.60 2.39
N PRO A 46 5.82 -11.03 2.02
CA PRO A 46 6.30 -9.78 2.59
C PRO A 46 5.53 -8.60 1.98
N VAL A 47 4.75 -7.90 2.80
CA VAL A 47 3.89 -6.79 2.39
C VAL A 47 4.30 -5.51 3.13
N ILE A 48 4.46 -4.43 2.39
CA ILE A 48 4.68 -3.08 2.89
C ILE A 48 3.37 -2.30 2.76
N VAL A 49 2.84 -1.85 3.90
CA VAL A 49 1.61 -1.08 3.99
C VAL A 49 1.94 0.35 4.40
N GLU A 50 1.52 1.31 3.57
CA GLU A 50 1.73 2.74 3.83
C GLU A 50 0.41 3.51 3.75
N LYS A 51 0.33 4.60 4.52
CA LYS A 51 -0.81 5.51 4.48
C LYS A 51 -0.68 6.42 3.26
N ALA A 52 -1.78 6.66 2.54
CA ALA A 52 -1.83 7.71 1.52
C ALA A 52 -1.63 9.09 2.16
N GLY A 53 -0.80 9.94 1.53
CA GLY A 53 -0.37 11.21 2.12
C GLY A 53 -1.50 12.19 2.48
N GLN A 54 -2.66 12.10 1.81
CA GLN A 54 -3.81 12.98 2.03
C GLN A 54 -4.94 12.33 2.86
N SER A 55 -4.66 11.22 3.55
CA SER A 55 -5.72 10.49 4.26
C SER A 55 -5.95 10.96 5.70
N ASP A 56 -7.23 10.98 6.12
CA ASP A 56 -7.72 11.34 7.45
C ASP A 56 -7.71 10.16 8.45
N VAL A 57 -7.25 8.99 8.02
CA VAL A 57 -7.12 7.80 8.86
C VAL A 57 -5.86 7.84 9.74
N PRO A 58 -5.85 7.17 10.90
CA PRO A 58 -4.65 7.05 11.73
C PRO A 58 -3.48 6.35 11.03
N ASP A 59 -2.26 6.69 11.45
CA ASP A 59 -1.05 5.99 11.02
C ASP A 59 -0.97 4.57 11.58
N ILE A 60 -0.33 3.70 10.82
CA ILE A 60 -0.12 2.30 11.19
C ILE A 60 1.20 2.14 11.95
N ASP A 61 1.16 1.48 13.12
CA ASP A 61 2.35 1.31 13.98
C ASP A 61 3.49 0.57 13.28
N LYS A 62 3.17 -0.40 12.42
CA LYS A 62 4.13 -1.22 11.69
C LYS A 62 3.76 -1.23 10.22
N LYS A 63 4.68 -0.81 9.36
CA LYS A 63 4.47 -0.83 7.90
C LYS A 63 4.78 -2.19 7.27
N LYS A 64 5.58 -3.03 7.92
CA LYS A 64 6.02 -4.33 7.40
C LYS A 64 5.17 -5.46 7.96
N TYR A 65 4.58 -6.27 7.07
CA TYR A 65 3.73 -7.41 7.41
C TYR A 65 4.20 -8.68 6.71
N LEU A 66 4.02 -9.81 7.40
CA LEU A 66 4.16 -11.15 6.82
C LEU A 66 2.79 -11.80 6.77
N VAL A 67 2.21 -11.76 5.57
CA VAL A 67 0.82 -12.16 5.34
C VAL A 67 0.80 -13.59 4.83
N PRO A 68 -0.03 -14.50 5.39
CA PRO A 68 -0.22 -15.83 4.83
C PRO A 68 -0.69 -15.78 3.37
N ALA A 69 -0.17 -16.66 2.53
CA ALA A 69 -0.48 -16.69 1.10
C ALA A 69 -1.95 -17.02 0.78
N ASP A 70 -2.60 -17.75 1.68
CA ASP A 70 -4.01 -18.17 1.64
C ASP A 70 -4.99 -17.12 2.19
N LEU A 71 -4.48 -16.02 2.76
CA LEU A 71 -5.31 -14.94 3.25
C LEU A 71 -5.94 -14.18 2.06
N THR A 72 -7.21 -13.81 2.19
CA THR A 72 -7.87 -12.93 1.21
C THR A 72 -7.53 -11.47 1.46
N VAL A 73 -7.61 -10.64 0.42
CA VAL A 73 -7.44 -9.19 0.55
C VAL A 73 -8.44 -8.60 1.54
N GLY A 74 -9.72 -9.01 1.50
CA GLY A 74 -10.73 -8.53 2.44
C GLY A 74 -10.40 -8.82 3.90
N GLN A 75 -9.88 -10.02 4.21
CA GLN A 75 -9.39 -10.35 5.55
C GLN A 75 -8.18 -9.49 5.93
N PHE A 76 -7.27 -9.22 4.99
CA PHE A 76 -6.12 -8.34 5.25
C PHE A 76 -6.56 -6.90 5.56
N VAL A 77 -7.52 -6.35 4.82
CA VAL A 77 -8.10 -5.03 5.10
C VAL A 77 -8.68 -4.98 6.52
N TYR A 78 -9.38 -6.04 6.95
CA TYR A 78 -9.89 -6.12 8.32
C TYR A 78 -8.77 -6.09 9.38
N VAL A 79 -7.64 -6.77 9.13
CA VAL A 79 -6.47 -6.72 10.02
C VAL A 79 -5.88 -5.32 10.08
N VAL A 80 -5.70 -4.64 8.95
CA VAL A 80 -5.20 -3.26 8.89
C VAL A 80 -6.12 -2.34 9.68
N ARG A 81 -7.44 -2.43 9.45
CA ARG A 81 -8.47 -1.66 10.16
C ARG A 81 -8.38 -1.81 11.68
N LYS A 82 -8.16 -3.04 12.16
CA LYS A 82 -7.99 -3.32 13.60
C LYS A 82 -6.68 -2.75 14.16
N ARG A 83 -5.61 -2.69 13.36
CA ARG A 83 -4.31 -2.12 13.78
C ARG A 83 -4.35 -0.61 13.94
N ILE A 84 -4.97 0.10 13.01
CA ILE A 84 -5.14 1.56 13.08
C ILE A 84 -6.28 1.99 14.04
N LYS A 85 -6.95 1.04 14.71
CA LYS A 85 -8.08 1.26 15.62
C LYS A 85 -9.19 2.13 15.01
N LEU A 86 -9.48 1.91 13.72
CA LEU A 86 -10.50 2.68 13.00
C LEU A 86 -11.90 2.25 13.44
N GLY A 87 -12.76 3.21 13.77
CA GLY A 87 -14.15 2.97 14.16
C GLY A 87 -15.00 2.37 13.04
N ALA A 88 -16.09 1.69 13.42
CA ALA A 88 -17.04 1.00 12.51
C ALA A 88 -17.67 1.94 11.47
N GLU A 89 -17.76 3.21 11.85
CA GLU A 89 -18.36 4.29 11.09
C GLU A 89 -17.49 4.83 9.95
N LYS A 90 -16.19 4.53 9.93
CA LYS A 90 -15.27 4.99 8.88
C LYS A 90 -14.85 3.84 7.99
N ALA A 91 -14.97 4.00 6.67
CA ALA A 91 -14.41 3.02 5.75
C ALA A 91 -12.93 3.29 5.42
N ILE A 92 -12.27 2.22 5.01
CA ILE A 92 -10.86 2.17 4.62
C ILE A 92 -10.76 1.41 3.30
N PHE A 93 -10.02 2.00 2.37
CA PHE A 93 -9.66 1.42 1.09
C PHE A 93 -8.19 1.07 1.09
N VAL A 94 -7.85 -0.04 0.43
CA VAL A 94 -6.48 -0.46 0.21
C VAL A 94 -6.26 -0.57 -1.28
N PHE A 95 -5.15 -0.04 -1.75
CA PHE A 95 -4.75 0.04 -3.13
C PHE A 95 -3.45 -0.72 -3.36
N VAL A 96 -3.34 -1.32 -4.53
CA VAL A 96 -2.14 -2.01 -5.01
C VAL A 96 -1.85 -1.46 -6.40
N LYS A 97 -0.68 -0.83 -6.58
CA LYS A 97 -0.32 -0.11 -7.83
C LYS A 97 -1.48 0.77 -8.34
N ASP A 98 -2.04 1.60 -7.46
CA ASP A 98 -3.14 2.54 -7.75
C ASP A 98 -4.50 1.91 -8.13
N THR A 99 -4.63 0.59 -8.03
CA THR A 99 -5.89 -0.13 -8.29
C THR A 99 -6.48 -0.70 -7.01
N LEU A 100 -7.80 -0.85 -6.98
CA LEU A 100 -8.49 -1.58 -5.92
C LEU A 100 -8.43 -3.08 -6.22
N PRO A 101 -7.66 -3.88 -5.46
CA PRO A 101 -7.63 -5.32 -5.67
C PRO A 101 -9.00 -5.94 -5.32
N PRO A 102 -9.40 -7.04 -5.98
CA PRO A 102 -10.61 -7.76 -5.62
C PRO A 102 -10.55 -8.27 -4.19
N THR A 103 -11.57 -8.01 -3.37
CA THR A 103 -11.59 -8.39 -1.95
C THR A 103 -11.55 -9.91 -1.73
N ALA A 104 -12.09 -10.67 -2.68
CA ALA A 104 -12.08 -12.13 -2.68
C ALA A 104 -10.77 -12.74 -3.21
N ALA A 105 -9.87 -11.94 -3.80
CA ALA A 105 -8.60 -12.44 -4.28
C ALA A 105 -7.69 -12.86 -3.11
N LEU A 106 -6.87 -13.88 -3.37
CA LEU A 106 -5.84 -14.32 -2.44
C LEU A 106 -4.65 -13.37 -2.50
N MET A 107 -3.99 -13.17 -1.35
CA MET A 107 -2.78 -12.38 -1.25
C MET A 107 -1.65 -12.94 -2.13
N SER A 108 -1.61 -14.26 -2.34
CA SER A 108 -0.70 -14.90 -3.30
C SER A 108 -0.89 -14.41 -4.73
N ALA A 109 -2.13 -14.37 -5.21
CA ALA A 109 -2.46 -13.91 -6.55
C ALA A 109 -2.08 -12.43 -6.73
N ILE A 110 -2.45 -11.59 -5.75
CA ILE A 110 -2.07 -10.17 -5.77
C ILE A 110 -0.55 -10.00 -5.78
N TYR A 111 0.17 -10.79 -4.99
CA TYR A 111 1.62 -10.75 -4.96
C TYR A 111 2.27 -11.15 -6.28
N GLU A 112 1.81 -12.21 -6.93
CA GLU A 112 2.40 -12.67 -8.19
C GLU A 112 2.24 -11.64 -9.31
N GLU A 113 1.09 -10.97 -9.36
CA GLU A 113 0.77 -9.97 -10.37
C GLU A 113 1.37 -8.58 -10.04
N HIS A 114 1.43 -8.22 -8.76
CA HIS A 114 1.74 -6.86 -8.33
C HIS A 114 2.98 -6.70 -7.43
N LYS A 115 3.77 -7.75 -7.18
CA LYS A 115 5.07 -7.59 -6.50
C LYS A 115 5.96 -6.61 -7.26
N ASP A 116 6.84 -5.98 -6.50
CA ASP A 116 7.89 -5.12 -7.02
C ASP A 116 9.15 -5.92 -7.30
N GLU A 117 10.11 -5.32 -8.01
CA GLU A 117 11.38 -5.96 -8.36
C GLU A 117 12.24 -6.29 -7.13
N ASP A 118 11.99 -5.62 -6.02
CA ASP A 118 12.67 -5.89 -4.75
C ASP A 118 12.09 -7.10 -3.99
N GLY A 119 11.01 -7.72 -4.47
CA GLY A 119 10.37 -8.88 -3.86
C GLY A 119 9.33 -8.56 -2.78
N PHE A 120 9.04 -7.29 -2.49
CA PHE A 120 7.94 -6.86 -1.63
C PHE A 120 6.67 -6.55 -2.43
N LEU A 121 5.51 -6.69 -1.78
CA LEU A 121 4.25 -6.15 -2.27
C LEU A 121 3.96 -4.82 -1.55
N TYR A 122 3.76 -3.77 -2.32
CA TYR A 122 3.42 -2.44 -1.79
C TYR A 122 1.91 -2.22 -1.85
N MET A 123 1.35 -1.87 -0.70
CA MET A 123 -0.06 -1.53 -0.56
C MET A 123 -0.19 -0.17 0.10
N THR A 124 -1.11 0.64 -0.40
CA THR A 124 -1.40 1.96 0.15
C THR A 124 -2.82 1.96 0.70
N TYR A 125 -3.04 2.44 1.92
CA TYR A 125 -4.39 2.56 2.47
C TYR A 125 -4.82 4.02 2.64
N SER A 126 -6.13 4.25 2.47
CA SER A 126 -6.75 5.58 2.59
C SER A 126 -8.20 5.47 3.08
N GLY A 127 -8.71 6.49 3.74
CA GLY A 127 -10.12 6.66 4.10
C GLY A 127 -11.02 7.11 2.93
N GLU A 128 -12.33 7.19 3.19
CA GLU A 128 -13.36 7.60 2.21
C GLU A 128 -13.18 9.01 1.67
N ASN A 129 -12.76 9.95 2.52
CA ASN A 129 -12.73 11.38 2.17
C ASN A 129 -11.69 11.72 1.08
N THR A 130 -10.71 10.85 0.86
CA THR A 130 -9.65 11.02 -0.16
C THR A 130 -9.91 10.15 -1.40
N PHE A 131 -10.75 9.11 -1.29
CA PHE A 131 -11.06 8.18 -2.37
C PHE A 131 -11.79 8.86 -3.55
N GLY A 132 -12.75 9.74 -3.25
CA GLY A 132 -13.51 10.46 -4.27
C GLY A 132 -12.65 11.38 -5.14
N SER A 133 -11.55 11.91 -4.61
CA SER A 133 -10.61 12.76 -5.37
C SER A 133 -9.74 11.97 -6.35
N PHE A 134 -9.56 10.67 -6.13
CA PHE A 134 -8.68 9.81 -6.95
C PHE A 134 -9.40 9.19 -8.16
N LEU A 135 -10.74 9.10 -8.13
CA LEU A 135 -11.56 8.51 -9.21
C LEU A 135 -12.31 9.54 -10.06
N VAL A 136 -12.35 10.81 -9.65
CA VAL A 136 -13.16 11.86 -10.31
C VAL A 136 -12.29 12.92 -11.02
N ALA A 137 -10.99 12.69 -11.20
CA ALA A 137 -10.07 13.63 -11.85
C ALA A 137 -9.35 13.04 -13.07
#